data_AF-A0A958RH35-F1
#
_entry.id   AF-A0A958RH35-F1
#
_cell.length_a   1.000
_cell.length_b   1.000
_cell.length_c   1.000
_cell.angle_alpha   90.00
_cell.angle_beta   90.00
_cell.angle_gamma   90.00
#
_symmetry.space_group_name_H-M   'P 1'
#
loop_
_entity.id
_entity.type
_entity.pdbx_description
1 polymer ?
#
loop_
_entity_poly.entity_id
_entity_poly.type
_entity_poly.pdbx_seq_one_letter_code
_entity_poly.pdbx_strand_id
1 'polypeptide(L)'
;MELLITQELEPLPIRSLKTEFEKPEGLLNSNYKQVVKCNLNNYNPKSISGIKQLLKSRQYQYTSSVETLLKVSVFVIVLAVMF
;
A
#
# COMPACT_ATOMS: atom_id res chain seq x y z
N MET A 1 27.36 -29.19 18.44
CA MET A 1 27.61 -28.56 17.12
C MET A 1 26.44 -27.62 16.92
N GLU A 2 26.62 -26.40 17.43
CA GLU A 2 25.56 -25.42 17.59
C GLU A 2 25.27 -24.79 16.22
N LEU A 3 24.04 -24.89 15.72
CA LEU A 3 23.62 -24.20 14.50
C LEU A 3 23.39 -22.73 14.82
N LEU A 4 24.46 -21.94 14.66
CA LEU A 4 24.47 -20.50 14.82
C LEU A 4 23.82 -19.88 13.56
N ILE A 5 22.52 -19.63 13.64
CA ILE A 5 21.75 -18.96 12.57
C ILE A 5 22.03 -17.45 12.65
N THR A 6 23.14 -17.02 12.08
CA THR A 6 23.32 -15.63 11.63
C THR A 6 22.61 -15.48 10.29
N GLN A 7 21.29 -15.37 10.33
CA GLN A 7 20.53 -14.88 9.19
C GLN A 7 20.52 -13.36 9.30
N GLU A 8 21.47 -12.72 8.61
CA GLU A 8 21.39 -11.30 8.23
C GLU A 8 20.08 -11.14 7.47
N LEU A 9 19.04 -10.77 8.22
CA LEU A 9 17.72 -10.51 7.70
C LEU A 9 17.88 -9.32 6.76
N GLU A 10 17.84 -9.57 5.44
CA GLU A 10 17.80 -8.49 4.45
C GLU A 10 16.76 -7.47 4.94
N PRO A 11 17.14 -6.21 5.15
CA PRO A 11 16.20 -5.22 5.64
C PRO A 11 15.07 -5.15 4.63
N LEU A 12 13.86 -5.49 5.10
CA LEU A 12 12.61 -5.36 4.34
C LEU A 12 12.68 -4.05 3.54
N PRO A 13 12.32 -4.04 2.24
CA PRO A 13 12.46 -2.87 1.41
C PRO A 13 11.80 -1.72 2.15
N ILE A 14 12.62 -0.74 2.54
CA ILE A 14 12.14 0.50 3.14
C ILE A 14 11.24 1.07 2.05
N ARG A 15 9.93 0.82 2.17
CA ARG A 15 8.93 1.37 1.28
C ARG A 15 9.14 2.85 1.42
N SER A 16 9.81 3.46 0.44
CA SER A 16 9.99 4.89 0.42
C SER A 16 8.61 5.47 0.67
N LEU A 17 8.47 6.34 1.67
CA LEU A 17 7.25 7.11 1.92
C LEU A 17 6.91 8.06 0.76
N LYS A 18 7.40 7.77 -0.45
CA LYS A 18 6.90 8.30 -1.68
C LYS A 18 5.52 7.68 -1.86
N THR A 19 4.52 8.42 -1.40
CA THR A 19 3.12 8.20 -1.75
C THR A 19 3.03 8.20 -3.27
N GLU A 20 3.09 7.02 -3.86
CA GLU A 20 2.78 6.83 -5.26
C GLU A 20 1.28 7.10 -5.41
N PHE A 21 0.98 8.25 -5.99
CA PHE A 21 -0.39 8.68 -6.16
C PHE A 21 -1.04 7.83 -7.26
N GLU A 22 -2.10 7.10 -6.92
CA GLU A 22 -2.92 6.43 -7.93
C GLU A 22 -3.46 7.46 -8.92
N LYS A 23 -3.03 7.34 -10.17
CA LYS A 23 -3.50 8.18 -11.25
C LYS A 23 -4.91 7.72 -11.61
N PRO A 24 -5.87 8.64 -11.75
CA PRO A 24 -7.21 8.25 -12.19
C PRO A 24 -7.14 7.77 -13.65
N GLU A 25 -7.28 6.47 -13.82
CA GLU A 25 -7.49 5.79 -15.10
C GLU A 25 -9.01 5.77 -15.38
N GLY A 26 -9.50 6.43 -16.44
CA GLY A 26 -10.93 6.40 -16.78
C GLY A 26 -11.54 7.64 -17.46
N LEU A 27 -12.89 7.66 -17.50
CA LEU A 27 -13.86 8.48 -18.26
C LEU A 27 -13.83 10.01 -18.00
N LEU A 28 -12.64 10.58 -17.90
CA LEU A 28 -12.46 12.02 -17.72
C LEU A 28 -12.25 12.65 -19.10
N ASN A 29 -13.03 13.70 -19.40
CA ASN A 29 -12.76 14.61 -20.53
C ASN A 29 -11.30 15.09 -20.45
N SER A 30 -10.62 15.21 -21.59
CA SER A 30 -9.24 15.68 -21.72
C SER A 30 -8.95 16.97 -20.92
N ASN A 31 -9.92 17.89 -20.85
CA ASN A 31 -9.83 19.12 -20.07
C ASN A 31 -9.80 18.85 -18.55
N TYR A 32 -10.74 18.04 -18.06
CA TYR A 32 -10.75 17.64 -16.64
C TYR A 32 -9.49 16.83 -16.27
N LYS A 33 -8.99 15.99 -17.18
CA LYS A 33 -7.73 15.25 -17.01
C LYS A 33 -6.53 16.18 -16.84
N GLN A 34 -6.50 17.31 -17.55
CA GLN A 34 -5.44 18.31 -17.42
C GLN A 34 -5.49 19.03 -16.07
N VAL A 35 -6.69 19.42 -15.61
CA VAL A 35 -6.90 20.04 -14.29
C VAL A 35 -6.47 19.09 -13.16
N VAL A 36 -6.88 17.82 -13.25
CA VAL A 36 -6.50 16.80 -12.26
C VAL A 36 -4.99 16.57 -12.25
N LYS A 37 -4.34 16.45 -13.41
CA LYS A 37 -2.87 16.36 -13.48
C LYS A 37 -2.19 17.57 -12.86
N CYS A 38 -2.68 18.78 -13.14
CA CYS A 38 -2.12 20.00 -12.59
C CYS A 38 -2.25 20.05 -11.07
N ASN A 39 -3.40 19.64 -10.53
CA ASN A 39 -3.63 19.55 -9.08
C ASN A 39 -2.79 18.44 -8.42
N LEU A 40 -2.57 17.32 -9.11
CA LEU A 40 -1.70 16.24 -8.63
C LEU A 40 -0.23 16.69 -8.57
N ASN A 41 0.22 17.43 -9.58
CA ASN A 41 1.60 17.93 -9.65
C ASN A 41 1.86 19.08 -8.67
N ASN A 42 0.85 19.92 -8.43
CA ASN A 42 0.86 21.00 -7.43
C ASN A 42 0.22 20.57 -6.11
N TYR A 43 0.44 19.32 -5.71
CA TYR A 43 -0.14 18.75 -4.50
C TYR A 43 0.29 19.55 -3.24
N ASN A 44 -0.69 20.03 -2.47
CA ASN A 44 -0.46 20.68 -1.19
C ASN A 44 -0.90 19.75 -0.03
N PRO A 45 0.04 19.19 0.76
CA PRO A 45 -0.29 18.28 1.86
C PRO A 45 -1.07 18.92 3.01
N LYS A 46 -1.07 20.26 3.11
CA LYS A 46 -1.80 21.00 4.17
C LYS A 46 -3.22 21.38 3.75
N SER A 47 -3.61 21.12 2.50
CA SER A 47 -4.97 21.33 2.02
C SER A 47 -5.89 20.19 2.47
N ILE A 48 -7.19 20.46 2.64
CA ILE A 48 -8.22 19.47 2.97
C ILE A 48 -8.18 18.27 2.00
N SER A 49 -8.07 18.54 0.69
CA SER A 49 -7.97 17.50 -0.34
C SER A 49 -6.65 16.73 -0.25
N GLY A 50 -5.57 17.40 0.14
CA GLY A 50 -4.25 16.77 0.32
C GLY A 50 -4.24 15.82 1.52
N ILE A 51 -4.77 16.26 2.66
CA ILE A 51 -4.92 15.44 3.86
C ILE A 51 -5.79 14.21 3.57
N LYS A 52 -6.91 14.40 2.86
CA LYS A 52 -7.79 13.30 2.45
C LYS A 52 -7.07 12.29 1.55
N GLN A 53 -6.29 12.77 0.59
CA GLN A 53 -5.54 11.92 -0.34
C GLN A 53 -4.39 11.17 0.37
N LEU A 54 -3.70 11.82 1.31
CA LEU A 54 -2.65 11.19 2.12
C LEU A 54 -3.19 10.10 3.05
N LEU A 55 -4.34 10.33 3.67
CA LEU A 55 -5.00 9.32 4.49
C LEU A 55 -5.39 8.10 3.63
N LYS A 56 -5.97 8.36 2.44
CA LYS A 56 -6.33 7.32 1.49
C LYS A 56 -5.09 6.55 1.01
N SER A 57 -4.02 7.21 0.59
CA SER A 57 -2.81 6.50 0.13
C SER A 57 -2.19 5.65 1.23
N ARG A 58 -2.18 6.12 2.49
CA ARG A 58 -1.73 5.32 3.62
C ARG A 58 -2.60 4.08 3.78
N GLN A 59 -3.92 4.23 3.75
CA GLN A 59 -4.84 3.09 3.85
C GLN A 59 -4.61 2.03 2.77
N TYR A 60 -4.29 2.43 1.53
CA TYR A 60 -4.00 1.50 0.44
C TYR A 60 -2.58 0.91 0.51
N GLN A 61 -1.60 1.63 1.05
CA GLN A 61 -0.25 1.07 1.24
C GLN A 61 -0.18 0.05 2.37
N TYR A 62 -0.96 0.23 3.42
CA TYR A 62 -1.07 -0.75 4.49
C TYR A 62 -2.09 -1.81 4.09
N THR A 63 -1.65 -2.83 3.34
CA THR A 63 -2.33 -4.13 3.44
C THR A 63 -2.22 -4.52 4.90
N SER A 64 -3.35 -4.77 5.57
CA SER A 64 -3.29 -5.11 6.98
C SER A 64 -2.53 -6.43 7.10
N SER A 65 -1.33 -6.39 7.68
CA SER A 65 -0.55 -7.60 7.95
C SER A 65 -1.40 -8.62 8.71
N VAL A 66 -2.29 -8.14 9.59
CA VAL A 66 -3.26 -8.94 10.33
C VAL A 66 -4.29 -9.59 9.40
N GLU A 67 -4.81 -8.89 8.39
CA GLU A 67 -5.75 -9.47 7.42
C GLU A 67 -5.09 -10.60 6.61
N THR A 68 -3.86 -10.37 6.17
CA THR A 68 -3.08 -11.38 5.44
C THR A 68 -2.80 -12.59 6.32
N LEU A 69 -2.35 -12.37 7.56
CA LEU A 69 -2.05 -13.43 8.52
C LEU A 69 -3.29 -14.27 8.85
N LEU A 70 -4.44 -13.61 9.04
CA LEU A 70 -5.71 -14.27 9.31
C LEU A 70 -6.14 -15.17 8.14
N LYS A 71 -6.06 -14.66 6.90
CA LYS A 71 -6.39 -15.44 5.69
C LYS A 71 -5.49 -16.67 5.55
N VAL A 72 -4.18 -16.52 5.74
CA VAL A 72 -3.22 -17.63 5.67
C VAL A 72 -3.48 -18.65 6.77
N SER A 73 -3.73 -18.20 8.00
CA SER A 73 -4.04 -19.08 9.13
C SER A 73 -5.28 -19.94 8.87
N VAL A 74 -6.37 -19.32 8.39
CA VAL A 74 -7.60 -20.04 8.04
C VAL A 74 -7.33 -21.08 6.94
N PHE A 75 -6.56 -20.72 5.91
CA PHE A 75 -6.21 -21.64 4.83
C PHE A 75 -5.43 -22.86 5.32
N VAL A 76 -4.44 -22.66 6.21
CA VAL A 76 -3.65 -23.75 6.80
C VAL A 76 -4.52 -24.67 7.65
N ILE A 77 -5.46 -24.12 8.44
CA ILE A 77 -6.41 -24.93 9.23
C ILE A 77 -7.27 -25.80 8.31
N VAL A 78 -7.81 -25.23 7.22
CA VAL A 78 -8.62 -25.99 6.26
C VAL A 78 -7.82 -27.12 5.63
N LEU A 79 -6.56 -26.87 5.24
CA LEU A 79 -5.67 -27.90 4.72
C LEU A 79 -5.42 -29.00 5.76
N ALA A 80 -5.13 -28.64 7.01
CA ALA A 80 -4.87 -29.59 8.09
C ALA A 80 -6.09 -30.44 8.49
N VAL A 81 -7.31 -29.99 8.17
CA VAL A 81 -8.54 -30.76 8.36
C VAL A 81 -8.84 -31.66 7.17
N MET A 82 -8.48 -31.22 5.95
CA MET A 82 -8.71 -32.00 4.73
C MET A 82 -7.69 -33.13 4.50
N PHE A 83 -6.45 -32.95 4.97
CA PHE A 83 -5.37 -33.94 4.87
C PHE A 83 -5.14 -34.64 6.21
#